data_AF-A0A958ZGL8-F1
#
_entry.id   AF-A0A958ZGL8-F1
#
_cell.length_a   1.000
_cell.length_b   1.000
_cell.length_c   1.000
_cell.angle_alpha   90.00
_cell.angle_beta   90.00
_cell.angle_gamma   90.00
#
_symmetry.space_group_name_H-M   'P 1'
#
loop_
_entity.id
_entity.type
_entity.pdbx_description
1 polymer ?
#
loop_
_entity_poly.entity_id
_entity_poly.type
_entity_poly.pdbx_seq_one_letter_code
_entity_poly.pdbx_strand_id
1 'polypeptide(L)'
;MKNLLLALTISTLFFACSDDKANMTTVDENGNIVLSPQSIEILKKLSDDYYSCRETEVKKSDCRAFTSEAICRFYHIEDFNKSGEYIDYREIKNIITGFIDWELLGPATDQSVLDQAQKNANNHIATVAWDSSKDYGHIAIILPGQQKKSGKWGLMCPNSASFFRHKKECYYDKPLSYSFTNPKNIMLYARKG
;
A
#
# COMPACT_ATOMS: atom_id res chain seq x y z
N MET A 1 -35.70 -54.83 -2.36
CA MET A 1 -35.58 -53.37 -2.16
C MET A 1 -34.11 -53.02 -2.20
N LYS A 2 -33.60 -52.54 -3.35
CA LYS A 2 -32.19 -52.17 -3.53
C LYS A 2 -32.04 -50.70 -3.15
N ASN A 3 -31.25 -50.44 -2.12
CA ASN A 3 -31.02 -49.10 -1.59
C ASN A 3 -30.21 -48.26 -2.58
N LEU A 4 -30.75 -47.08 -2.84
CA LEU A 4 -30.22 -46.01 -3.67
C LEU A 4 -29.11 -45.29 -2.89
N LEU A 5 -27.85 -45.44 -3.33
CA LEU A 5 -26.74 -44.60 -2.85
C LEU A 5 -26.67 -43.35 -3.72
N LEU A 6 -27.19 -42.24 -3.19
CA LEU A 6 -26.98 -40.89 -3.72
C LEU A 6 -25.51 -40.51 -3.45
N ALA A 7 -24.70 -40.42 -4.50
CA ALA A 7 -23.38 -39.81 -4.41
C ALA A 7 -23.53 -38.29 -4.42
N LEU A 8 -23.34 -37.66 -3.26
CA LEU A 8 -23.23 -36.20 -3.14
C LEU A 8 -21.83 -35.78 -3.63
N THR A 9 -21.73 -35.28 -4.86
CA THR A 9 -20.52 -34.61 -5.33
C THR A 9 -20.46 -33.21 -4.72
N ILE A 10 -19.69 -33.08 -3.64
CA ILE A 10 -19.31 -31.78 -3.09
C ILE A 10 -18.35 -31.14 -4.11
N SER A 11 -18.89 -30.31 -5.00
CA SER A 11 -18.09 -29.45 -5.86
C SER A 11 -17.46 -28.38 -4.98
N THR A 12 -16.23 -28.64 -4.53
CA THR A 12 -15.37 -27.65 -3.91
C THR A 12 -14.92 -26.69 -5.00
N LEU A 13 -15.57 -25.53 -5.07
CA LEU A 13 -15.06 -24.36 -5.77
C LEU A 13 -13.78 -23.92 -5.05
N PHE A 14 -12.65 -24.48 -5.48
CA PHE A 14 -11.35 -23.88 -5.27
C PHE A 14 -11.34 -22.57 -6.07
N PHE A 15 -11.68 -21.46 -5.41
CA PHE A 15 -11.20 -20.16 -5.87
C PHE A 15 -9.68 -20.20 -5.71
N ALA A 16 -8.99 -20.57 -6.79
CA ALA A 16 -7.58 -20.29 -6.93
C ALA A 16 -7.42 -18.76 -6.80
N CYS A 17 -6.76 -18.30 -5.74
CA CYS A 17 -6.15 -16.98 -5.73
C CYS A 17 -5.17 -16.95 -6.91
N SER A 18 -5.64 -16.40 -8.03
CA SER A 18 -4.87 -16.25 -9.26
C SER A 18 -3.69 -15.31 -9.03
N ASP A 19 -2.65 -15.48 -9.85
CA ASP A 19 -1.33 -14.80 -9.88
C ASP A 19 -1.38 -13.25 -10.06
N ASP A 20 -2.26 -12.53 -9.37
CA ASP A 20 -2.53 -11.10 -9.58
C ASP A 20 -1.34 -10.20 -9.20
N LYS A 21 -0.46 -10.64 -8.30
CA LYS A 21 0.76 -9.90 -7.93
C LYS A 21 1.77 -9.75 -9.07
N ALA A 22 1.73 -10.63 -10.08
CA ALA A 22 2.73 -10.67 -11.15
C ALA A 22 2.66 -9.46 -12.09
N ASN A 23 1.62 -8.63 -12.00
CA ASN A 23 1.36 -7.55 -12.96
C ASN A 23 1.41 -6.14 -12.36
N MET A 24 2.08 -5.89 -11.23
CA MET A 24 2.12 -4.52 -10.68
C MET A 24 3.06 -3.58 -11.45
N THR A 25 4.04 -4.15 -12.15
CA THR A 25 5.07 -3.40 -12.88
C THR A 25 5.09 -3.76 -14.36
N THR A 26 5.59 -2.83 -15.16
CA THR A 26 6.07 -3.10 -16.52
C THR A 26 7.42 -2.38 -16.71
N VAL A 27 7.99 -2.49 -17.89
CA VAL A 27 9.23 -1.82 -18.28
C VAL A 27 8.92 -0.79 -19.38
N ASP A 28 9.45 0.43 -19.25
CA ASP A 28 9.32 1.47 -20.27
C ASP A 28 10.31 1.27 -21.44
N GLU A 29 10.24 2.15 -22.45
CA GLU A 29 11.14 2.12 -23.62
C GLU A 29 12.64 2.26 -23.28
N ASN A 30 12.95 2.77 -22.08
CA ASN A 30 14.31 2.98 -21.60
C ASN A 30 14.78 1.86 -20.65
N GLY A 31 13.98 0.81 -20.46
CA GLY A 31 14.33 -0.29 -19.55
C GLY A 31 14.02 -0.02 -18.08
N ASN A 32 13.31 1.06 -17.74
CA ASN A 32 12.98 1.39 -16.36
C ASN A 32 11.73 0.65 -15.90
N ILE A 33 11.77 0.15 -14.65
CA ILE A 33 10.56 -0.33 -13.96
C ILE A 33 9.61 0.85 -13.76
N VAL A 34 8.37 0.68 -14.21
CA VAL A 34 7.25 1.61 -14.05
C VAL A 34 5.99 0.85 -13.62
N LEU A 35 4.97 1.58 -13.15
CA LEU A 35 3.66 0.98 -12.84
C LEU A 35 3.03 0.39 -14.11
N SER A 36 2.42 -0.79 -13.99
CA SER A 36 1.64 -1.36 -15.09
C SER A 36 0.37 -0.55 -15.37
N PRO A 37 -0.23 -0.65 -16.56
CA PRO A 37 -1.53 -0.05 -16.86
C PRO A 37 -2.63 -0.47 -15.88
N GLN A 38 -2.66 -1.75 -15.46
CA GLN A 38 -3.63 -2.24 -14.47
C GLN A 38 -3.42 -1.58 -13.11
N SER A 39 -2.16 -1.44 -12.67
CA SER A 39 -1.82 -0.76 -11.42
C SER A 39 -2.22 0.71 -11.42
N ILE A 40 -2.02 1.39 -12.55
CA ILE A 40 -2.46 2.78 -12.73
C ILE A 40 -3.98 2.88 -12.62
N GLU A 41 -4.73 1.95 -13.22
CA GLU A 41 -6.20 1.94 -13.13
C GLU A 41 -6.68 1.69 -11.68
N ILE A 42 -6.03 0.77 -10.94
CA ILE A 42 -6.32 0.54 -9.52
C ILE A 42 -6.09 1.82 -8.71
N LEU A 43 -4.94 2.49 -8.89
CA LEU A 43 -4.61 3.73 -8.17
C LEU A 43 -5.53 4.90 -8.55
N LYS A 44 -5.92 5.00 -9.82
CA LYS A 44 -6.88 5.99 -10.29
C LYS A 44 -8.24 5.76 -9.65
N LYS A 45 -8.75 4.52 -9.69
CA LYS A 45 -10.02 4.18 -9.05
C LYS A 45 -9.99 4.45 -7.54
N LEU A 46 -8.92 4.07 -6.84
CA LEU A 46 -8.73 4.40 -5.43
C LEU A 46 -8.74 5.91 -5.17
N SER A 47 -8.14 6.69 -6.06
CA SER A 47 -8.13 8.15 -5.96
C SER A 47 -9.53 8.73 -6.16
N ASP A 48 -10.27 8.27 -7.18
CA ASP A 48 -11.64 8.71 -7.45
C ASP A 48 -12.59 8.33 -6.31
N ASP A 49 -12.51 7.09 -5.81
CA ASP A 49 -13.28 6.59 -4.67
C ASP A 49 -12.97 7.46 -3.41
N TYR A 50 -11.69 7.81 -3.19
CA TYR A 50 -11.28 8.67 -2.09
C TYR A 50 -11.85 10.09 -2.24
N TYR A 51 -11.71 10.72 -3.41
CA TYR A 51 -12.27 12.06 -3.66
C TYR A 51 -13.78 12.08 -3.43
N SER A 52 -14.50 11.09 -3.94
CA SER A 52 -15.94 10.95 -3.74
C SER A 52 -16.30 10.84 -2.25
N CYS A 53 -15.55 10.06 -1.48
CA CYS A 53 -15.73 10.00 -0.03
C CYS A 53 -15.47 11.36 0.64
N ARG A 54 -14.37 12.05 0.29
CA ARG A 54 -14.03 13.36 0.89
C ARG A 54 -15.02 14.48 0.52
N GLU A 55 -15.74 14.35 -0.58
CA GLU A 55 -16.79 15.29 -0.98
C GLU A 55 -18.11 15.06 -0.24
N THR A 56 -18.40 13.82 0.10
CA THR A 56 -19.67 13.40 0.72
C THR A 56 -19.57 13.14 2.22
N GLU A 57 -18.36 13.21 2.80
CA GLU A 57 -18.16 12.94 4.22
C GLU A 57 -18.98 13.88 5.11
N VAL A 58 -19.70 13.31 6.07
CA VAL A 58 -20.40 14.09 7.10
C VAL A 58 -19.44 14.33 8.27
N LYS A 59 -18.57 13.36 8.54
CA LYS A 59 -17.50 13.46 9.53
C LYS A 59 -16.17 13.16 8.85
N LYS A 60 -15.11 13.83 9.30
CA LYS A 60 -13.71 13.53 8.91
C LYS A 60 -13.28 12.08 9.19
N SER A 61 -14.13 11.28 9.84
CA SER A 61 -13.94 9.87 10.10
C SER A 61 -14.33 8.94 8.96
N ASP A 62 -15.14 9.41 8.03
CA ASP A 62 -15.88 8.50 7.15
C ASP A 62 -14.95 7.87 6.10
N CYS A 63 -13.85 8.54 5.77
CA CYS A 63 -12.84 8.07 4.81
C CYS A 63 -11.58 7.49 5.45
N ARG A 64 -11.63 7.06 6.73
CA ARG A 64 -10.42 6.68 7.50
C ARG A 64 -9.79 5.34 7.09
N ALA A 65 -10.52 4.50 6.36
CA ALA A 65 -10.04 3.18 5.95
C ALA A 65 -9.29 3.21 4.60
N PHE A 66 -9.28 4.34 3.87
CA PHE A 66 -8.73 4.41 2.51
C PHE A 66 -7.25 4.04 2.41
N THR A 67 -6.43 4.36 3.42
CA THR A 67 -5.02 3.95 3.40
C THR A 67 -4.90 2.43 3.49
N SER A 68 -5.68 1.78 4.36
CA SER A 68 -5.74 0.32 4.49
C SER A 68 -6.23 -0.34 3.21
N GLU A 69 -7.35 0.16 2.67
CA GLU A 69 -7.93 -0.29 1.41
C GLU A 69 -6.92 -0.18 0.26
N ALA A 70 -6.26 0.97 0.13
CA ALA A 70 -5.30 1.20 -0.94
C ALA A 70 -4.11 0.25 -0.86
N ILE A 71 -3.59 -0.03 0.34
CA ILE A 71 -2.50 -1.00 0.51
C ILE A 71 -2.97 -2.40 0.10
N CYS A 72 -4.13 -2.84 0.60
CA CYS A 72 -4.70 -4.15 0.31
C CYS A 72 -4.98 -4.35 -1.19
N ARG A 73 -5.70 -3.41 -1.80
CA ARG A 73 -6.09 -3.49 -3.22
C ARG A 73 -4.90 -3.38 -4.17
N PHE A 74 -3.89 -2.56 -3.84
CA PHE A 74 -2.73 -2.38 -4.70
C PHE A 74 -1.74 -3.55 -4.60
N TYR A 75 -1.45 -4.03 -3.39
CA TYR A 75 -0.50 -5.13 -3.18
C TYR A 75 -1.13 -6.52 -3.18
N HIS A 76 -2.46 -6.61 -3.34
CA HIS A 76 -3.22 -7.85 -3.26
C HIS A 76 -2.91 -8.63 -1.97
N ILE A 77 -3.06 -7.94 -0.82
CA ILE A 77 -2.90 -8.50 0.52
C ILE A 77 -4.12 -8.21 1.38
N GLU A 78 -4.35 -9.01 2.43
CA GLU A 78 -5.51 -8.88 3.31
C GLU A 78 -5.13 -8.44 4.73
N ASP A 79 -3.86 -8.09 4.97
CA ASP A 79 -3.32 -7.76 6.30
C ASP A 79 -4.11 -6.64 7.02
N PHE A 80 -4.75 -5.74 6.27
CA PHE A 80 -5.53 -4.62 6.79
C PHE A 80 -7.04 -4.76 6.57
N ASN A 81 -7.51 -5.97 6.24
CA ASN A 81 -8.91 -6.33 6.07
C ASN A 81 -9.33 -7.29 7.19
N LYS A 82 -10.31 -6.89 8.01
CA LYS A 82 -10.89 -7.72 9.07
C LYS A 82 -12.33 -8.02 8.74
N SER A 83 -12.63 -9.29 8.49
CA SER A 83 -14.01 -9.76 8.26
C SER A 83 -14.72 -9.08 7.08
N GLY A 84 -13.99 -8.67 6.05
CA GLY A 84 -14.54 -8.00 4.87
C GLY A 84 -14.55 -6.48 4.94
N GLU A 85 -14.07 -5.89 6.04
CA GLU A 85 -13.96 -4.44 6.23
C GLU A 85 -12.50 -4.02 6.40
N TYR A 86 -12.10 -2.95 5.72
CA TYR A 86 -10.78 -2.36 5.88
C TYR A 86 -10.67 -1.62 7.22
N ILE A 87 -9.56 -1.84 7.93
CA ILE A 87 -9.35 -1.22 9.24
C ILE A 87 -9.12 0.29 9.14
N ASP A 88 -9.34 1.00 10.25
CA ASP A 88 -9.01 2.42 10.36
C ASP A 88 -7.48 2.62 10.29
N TYR A 89 -7.01 3.70 9.66
CA TYR A 89 -5.59 4.04 9.58
C TYR A 89 -4.85 4.02 10.93
N ARG A 90 -5.57 4.26 12.04
CA ARG A 90 -5.04 4.23 13.41
C ARG A 90 -4.56 2.85 13.82
N GLU A 91 -5.13 1.80 13.24
CA GLU A 91 -4.78 0.41 13.54
C GLU A 91 -3.60 -0.10 12.70
N ILE A 92 -3.29 0.54 11.56
CA ILE A 92 -2.20 0.10 10.67
C ILE A 92 -0.87 0.01 11.41
N LYS A 93 -0.56 0.98 12.29
CA LYS A 93 0.66 0.96 13.13
C LYS A 93 0.77 -0.37 13.90
N ASN A 94 -0.30 -0.76 14.59
CA ASN A 94 -0.27 -1.98 15.41
C ASN A 94 0.01 -3.23 14.57
N ILE A 95 -0.43 -3.22 13.31
CA ILE A 95 -0.16 -4.31 12.37
C ILE A 95 1.31 -4.31 11.94
N ILE A 96 1.80 -3.20 11.39
CA ILE A 96 3.16 -3.14 10.82
C ILE A 96 4.27 -3.19 11.89
N THR A 97 3.99 -2.82 13.15
CA THR A 97 4.98 -2.90 14.25
C THR A 97 4.81 -4.12 15.14
N GLY A 98 3.65 -4.78 15.12
CA GLY A 98 3.28 -5.81 16.10
C GLY A 98 3.27 -7.24 15.58
N PHE A 99 3.21 -7.46 14.26
CA PHE A 99 3.03 -8.80 13.69
C PHE A 99 4.32 -9.41 13.17
N ILE A 100 4.34 -10.75 13.15
CA ILE A 100 5.44 -11.53 12.59
C ILE A 100 5.61 -11.29 11.08
N ASP A 101 4.58 -10.83 10.38
CA ASP A 101 4.56 -10.71 8.91
C ASP A 101 5.10 -9.38 8.38
N TRP A 102 5.48 -8.44 9.24
CA TRP A 102 6.10 -7.17 8.85
C TRP A 102 7.46 -7.00 9.53
N GLU A 103 8.36 -6.29 8.88
CA GLU A 103 9.68 -5.95 9.41
C GLU A 103 10.00 -4.47 9.24
N LEU A 104 10.72 -3.94 10.22
CA LEU A 104 11.28 -2.60 10.16
C LEU A 104 12.51 -2.62 9.25
N LEU A 105 12.47 -1.82 8.18
CA LEU A 105 13.64 -1.59 7.32
C LEU A 105 14.60 -0.56 7.93
N GLY A 106 14.06 0.50 8.54
CA GLY A 106 14.86 1.55 9.17
C GLY A 106 14.32 2.97 8.95
N PRO A 107 15.09 4.01 9.30
CA PRO A 107 14.68 5.41 9.16
C PRO A 107 14.86 5.95 7.74
N ALA A 108 13.99 6.86 7.31
CA ALA A 108 14.05 7.52 6.00
C ALA A 108 15.21 8.51 5.84
N THR A 109 15.95 8.78 6.92
CA THR A 109 17.19 9.59 6.88
C THR A 109 18.36 8.82 6.26
N ASP A 110 18.24 7.50 6.13
CA ASP A 110 19.27 6.64 5.55
C ASP A 110 18.92 6.31 4.10
N GLN A 111 19.82 6.67 3.17
CA GLN A 111 19.62 6.40 1.75
C GLN A 111 19.51 4.90 1.46
N SER A 112 20.27 4.05 2.15
CA SER A 112 20.24 2.60 1.92
C SER A 112 18.88 1.99 2.27
N VAL A 113 18.19 2.54 3.27
CA VAL A 113 16.82 2.14 3.65
C VAL A 113 15.82 2.56 2.57
N LEU A 114 15.96 3.78 2.03
CA LEU A 114 15.12 4.25 0.92
C LEU A 114 15.33 3.40 -0.34
N ASP A 115 16.56 2.99 -0.61
CA ASP A 115 16.91 2.12 -1.75
C ASP A 115 16.29 0.73 -1.58
N GLN A 116 16.42 0.15 -0.39
CA GLN A 116 15.81 -1.14 -0.06
C GLN A 116 14.28 -1.09 -0.17
N ALA A 117 13.66 0.01 0.29
CA ALA A 117 12.21 0.18 0.16
C ALA A 117 11.74 0.27 -1.29
N GLN A 118 12.45 1.01 -2.15
CA GLN A 118 12.13 1.04 -3.59
C GLN A 118 12.32 -0.35 -4.22
N LYS A 119 13.41 -1.04 -3.88
CA LYS A 119 13.68 -2.40 -4.36
C LYS A 119 12.59 -3.37 -3.96
N ASN A 120 12.13 -3.33 -2.71
CA ASN A 120 11.02 -4.15 -2.23
C ASN A 120 9.74 -3.88 -3.02
N ALA A 121 9.36 -2.61 -3.20
CA ALA A 121 8.19 -2.27 -3.99
C ALA A 121 8.31 -2.72 -5.46
N ASN A 122 9.48 -2.58 -6.08
CA ASN A 122 9.75 -3.08 -7.43
C ASN A 122 9.65 -4.61 -7.54
N ASN A 123 9.86 -5.32 -6.43
CA ASN A 123 9.70 -6.77 -6.32
C ASN A 123 8.33 -7.18 -5.77
N HIS A 124 7.33 -6.30 -5.84
CA HIS A 124 5.96 -6.56 -5.39
C HIS A 124 5.80 -6.83 -3.89
N ILE A 125 6.79 -6.44 -3.08
CA ILE A 125 6.74 -6.55 -1.63
C ILE A 125 6.07 -5.30 -1.06
N ALA A 126 4.98 -5.50 -0.32
CA ALA A 126 4.23 -4.43 0.31
C ALA A 126 5.13 -3.62 1.24
N THR A 127 5.30 -2.34 0.93
CA THR A 127 6.24 -1.46 1.63
C THR A 127 5.56 -0.14 1.94
N VAL A 128 5.70 0.33 3.18
CA VAL A 128 5.06 1.55 3.67
C VAL A 128 6.05 2.41 4.46
N ALA A 129 5.76 3.70 4.52
CA ALA A 129 6.46 4.66 5.36
C ALA A 129 5.49 5.25 6.38
N TRP A 130 5.88 5.28 7.65
CA TRP A 130 5.06 5.77 8.75
C TRP A 130 5.75 6.90 9.51
N ASP A 131 5.01 7.98 9.78
CA ASP A 131 5.45 9.06 10.66
C ASP A 131 5.36 8.65 12.14
N SER A 132 6.47 8.19 12.70
CA SER A 132 6.57 7.69 14.08
C SER A 132 6.51 8.80 15.14
N SER A 133 6.45 10.08 14.75
CA SER A 133 6.34 11.19 15.72
C SER A 133 4.97 11.30 16.38
N LYS A 134 3.97 10.56 15.89
CA LYS A 134 2.59 10.58 16.38
C LYS A 134 2.07 9.15 16.50
N ASP A 135 1.27 8.88 17.53
CA ASP A 135 0.66 7.55 17.72
C ASP A 135 -0.18 7.10 16.54
N TYR A 136 -0.81 8.07 15.88
CA TYR A 136 -1.49 7.86 14.61
C TYR A 136 -0.79 8.68 13.53
N GLY A 137 0.49 8.40 13.30
CA GLY A 137 1.27 8.97 12.20
C GLY A 137 0.59 8.83 10.84
N HIS A 138 0.90 9.71 9.92
CA HIS A 138 0.49 9.52 8.53
C HIS A 138 1.29 8.35 7.92
N ILE A 139 0.66 7.62 7.00
CA ILE A 139 1.24 6.47 6.32
C ILE A 139 1.19 6.74 4.81
N ALA A 140 2.34 6.57 4.16
CA ALA A 140 2.48 6.60 2.72
C ALA A 140 2.82 5.20 2.21
N ILE A 141 2.33 4.87 1.02
CA ILE A 141 2.57 3.60 0.35
C ILE A 141 3.78 3.80 -0.56
N ILE A 142 4.78 2.94 -0.49
CA ILE A 142 5.85 2.93 -1.48
C ILE A 142 5.34 2.22 -2.72
N LEU A 143 5.59 2.76 -3.90
CA LEU A 143 5.12 2.19 -5.16
C LEU A 143 6.30 1.71 -6.00
N PRO A 144 6.11 0.73 -6.90
CA PRO A 144 7.08 0.44 -7.92
C PRO A 144 7.41 1.68 -8.77
N GLY A 145 8.64 1.74 -9.27
CA GLY A 145 9.13 2.84 -10.07
C GLY A 145 10.60 3.19 -9.82
N GLN A 146 10.95 4.39 -10.23
CA GLN A 146 12.27 4.99 -10.00
C GLN A 146 12.22 5.95 -8.82
N GLN A 147 13.31 5.99 -8.05
CA GLN A 147 13.48 7.03 -7.04
C GLN A 147 13.67 8.39 -7.72
N LYS A 148 13.15 9.45 -7.08
CA LYS A 148 13.29 10.84 -7.55
C LYS A 148 14.00 11.65 -6.46
N LYS A 149 14.96 12.51 -6.84
CA LYS A 149 15.70 13.34 -5.89
C LYS A 149 14.77 14.35 -5.22
N SER A 150 14.79 14.41 -3.89
CA SER A 150 14.10 15.45 -3.13
C SER A 150 15.05 16.61 -2.85
N GLY A 151 14.71 17.79 -3.35
CA GLY A 151 15.44 19.01 -2.99
C GLY A 151 15.35 19.35 -1.49
N LYS A 152 14.24 18.96 -0.83
CA LYS A 152 14.02 19.23 0.60
C LYS A 152 14.76 18.27 1.51
N TRP A 153 14.82 16.98 1.14
CA TRP A 153 15.47 15.97 1.95
C TRP A 153 16.95 15.79 1.59
N GLY A 154 17.37 16.21 0.39
CA GLY A 154 18.70 15.93 -0.13
C GLY A 154 18.92 14.46 -0.54
N LEU A 155 17.89 13.62 -0.46
CA LEU A 155 17.93 12.16 -0.66
C LEU A 155 17.18 11.75 -1.94
N MET A 156 17.53 10.59 -2.48
CA MET A 156 16.75 9.90 -3.52
C MET A 156 15.56 9.22 -2.83
N CYS A 157 14.36 9.72 -3.10
CA CYS A 157 13.14 9.28 -2.43
C CYS A 157 12.40 8.25 -3.29
N PRO A 158 11.88 7.17 -2.69
CA PRO A 158 11.06 6.19 -3.39
C PRO A 158 9.84 6.81 -4.06
N ASN A 159 9.38 6.18 -5.13
CA ASN A 159 8.06 6.43 -5.68
C ASN A 159 7.00 6.06 -4.63
N SER A 160 5.92 6.83 -4.55
CA SER A 160 4.93 6.65 -3.48
C SER A 160 3.52 7.09 -3.87
N ALA A 161 2.56 6.68 -3.05
CA ALA A 161 1.20 7.17 -3.00
C ALA A 161 0.80 7.54 -1.56
N SER A 162 -0.22 8.39 -1.44
CA SER A 162 -0.75 8.79 -0.16
C SER A 162 -2.20 9.25 -0.25
N PHE A 163 -2.95 8.92 0.80
CA PHE A 163 -4.31 9.35 1.05
C PHE A 163 -4.31 10.14 2.36
N PHE A 164 -4.43 11.47 2.27
CA PHE A 164 -4.22 12.33 3.43
C PHE A 164 -5.46 12.35 4.34
N ARG A 165 -5.25 12.57 5.64
CA ARG A 165 -6.36 12.63 6.60
C ARG A 165 -6.95 14.02 6.79
N HIS A 166 -6.13 15.03 6.56
CA HIS A 166 -6.43 16.43 6.88
C HIS A 166 -6.59 17.29 5.64
N LYS A 167 -6.54 16.67 4.47
CA LYS A 167 -6.54 17.29 3.15
C LYS A 167 -7.54 16.53 2.28
N LYS A 168 -8.07 17.17 1.24
CA LYS A 168 -8.98 16.50 0.30
C LYS A 168 -8.20 15.77 -0.80
N GLU A 169 -6.95 16.12 -0.96
CA GLU A 169 -6.04 15.60 -1.97
C GLU A 169 -5.54 14.20 -1.59
N CYS A 170 -5.35 13.37 -2.60
CA CYS A 170 -4.48 12.19 -2.56
C CYS A 170 -3.46 12.31 -3.70
N TYR A 171 -2.48 11.41 -3.74
CA TYR A 171 -1.60 11.31 -4.90
C TYR A 171 -1.10 9.89 -5.09
N TYR A 172 -0.64 9.63 -6.31
CA TYR A 172 0.27 8.54 -6.65
C TYR A 172 1.36 9.07 -7.60
N ASP A 173 2.42 8.30 -7.79
CA ASP A 173 3.58 8.63 -8.62
C ASP A 173 4.34 9.92 -8.22
N LYS A 174 4.52 10.17 -6.92
CA LYS A 174 5.38 11.25 -6.42
C LYS A 174 6.45 10.71 -5.47
N PRO A 175 7.61 11.39 -5.34
CA PRO A 175 8.61 11.00 -4.35
C PRO A 175 8.03 11.02 -2.94
N LEU A 176 8.47 10.08 -2.09
CA LEU A 176 8.04 9.96 -0.69
C LEU A 176 8.05 11.28 0.10
N SER A 177 9.03 12.14 -0.18
CA SER A 177 9.12 13.48 0.42
C SER A 177 7.94 14.42 0.11
N TYR A 178 7.00 14.04 -0.75
CA TYR A 178 5.73 14.76 -0.95
C TYR A 178 4.74 14.50 0.20
N SER A 179 4.79 13.31 0.81
CA SER A 179 3.95 12.96 1.97
C SER A 179 4.40 13.62 3.27
N PHE A 180 5.70 13.91 3.39
CA PHE A 180 6.34 14.22 4.67
C PHE A 180 7.27 15.42 4.55
N THR A 181 7.17 16.38 5.48
CA THR A 181 7.98 17.61 5.44
C THR A 181 9.47 17.34 5.60
N ASN A 182 9.85 16.38 6.45
CA ASN A 182 11.24 15.99 6.71
C ASN A 182 11.32 14.47 7.00
N PRO A 183 12.50 13.84 6.85
CA PRO A 183 12.66 12.39 6.98
C PRO A 183 12.84 11.91 8.44
N LYS A 184 13.07 12.80 9.40
CA LYS A 184 13.63 12.46 10.73
C LYS A 184 12.81 11.43 11.51
N ASN A 185 11.49 11.49 11.40
CA ASN A 185 10.58 10.59 12.12
C ASN A 185 9.87 9.61 11.19
N ILE A 186 10.38 9.42 9.98
CA ILE A 186 9.74 8.53 9.01
C ILE A 186 10.45 7.18 9.07
N MET A 187 9.72 6.14 9.45
CA MET A 187 10.21 4.77 9.53
C MET A 187 9.60 3.94 8.40
N LEU A 188 10.44 3.15 7.72
CA LEU A 188 10.00 2.29 6.62
C LEU A 188 9.83 0.86 7.10
N TYR A 189 8.76 0.23 6.64
CA TYR A 189 8.42 -1.16 6.93
C TYR A 189 8.11 -1.89 5.64
N ALA A 190 8.43 -3.18 5.60
CA ALA A 190 8.04 -4.07 4.53
C ALA A 190 7.36 -5.31 5.08
N ARG A 191 6.43 -5.86 4.31
CA ARG A 191 5.85 -7.17 4.58
C ARG A 191 6.90 -8.24 4.27
N LYS A 192 7.04 -9.22 5.15
CA LYS A 192 7.91 -10.37 4.92
C LYS A 192 7.35 -11.21 3.76
N GLY A 193 8.27 -11.73 2.95
CA GLY A 193 7.99 -12.62 1.82
C GLY A 193 7.54 -14.00 2.28
#